data_AF-A0A925VG54-F1
#
_entry.id   AF-A0A925VG54-F1
#
_cell.length_a   1.000
_cell.length_b   1.000
_cell.length_c   1.000
_cell.angle_alpha   90.00
_cell.angle_beta   90.00
_cell.angle_gamma   90.00
#
_symmetry.space_group_name_H-M   'P 1'
#
loop_
_entity.id
_entity.type
_entity.pdbx_description
1 polymer ?
#
loop_
_entity_poly.entity_id
_entity_poly.type
_entity_poly.pdbx_seq_one_letter_code
_entity_poly.pdbx_strand_id
1 'polypeptide(L)'
;MLGDTASPVLLGCELRGEEVPQLPEALPSIVARMGIDLAPVDVTDADQTAWLRALISPEQRERAALLERALSEARRDAPRLVTSDALALLPTLAASLPREATLCVFDTFVRNQFDAAA
;
A
#
# COMPACT_ATOMS: atom_id res chain seq x y z
N MET A 1 10.38 -11.55 12.13
CA MET A 1 10.23 -10.53 11.08
C MET A 1 9.88 -11.25 9.79
N LEU A 2 9.00 -10.68 8.96
CA LEU A 2 8.70 -11.17 7.63
C LEU A 2 9.09 -10.10 6.61
N GLY A 3 9.57 -10.50 5.45
CA GLY A 3 10.02 -9.59 4.39
C GLY A 3 11.54 -9.44 4.34
N ASP A 4 11.98 -8.48 3.55
CA ASP A 4 13.38 -8.08 3.47
C ASP A 4 13.77 -7.28 4.72
N THR A 5 14.67 -7.86 5.54
CA THR A 5 15.16 -7.22 6.77
C THR A 5 16.14 -6.08 6.50
N ALA A 6 16.66 -5.96 5.28
CA ALA A 6 17.49 -4.83 4.86
C ALA A 6 16.66 -3.62 4.39
N SER A 7 15.34 -3.76 4.24
CA SER A 7 14.45 -2.66 3.87
C SER A 7 14.57 -1.50 4.87
N PRO A 8 14.72 -0.24 4.42
CA PRO A 8 14.68 0.90 5.32
C PRO A 8 13.26 1.16 5.86
N VAL A 9 12.24 0.59 5.22
CA VAL A 9 10.83 0.70 5.61
C VAL A 9 10.44 -0.54 6.41
N LEU A 10 10.51 -0.42 7.73
CA LEU A 10 10.11 -1.46 8.67
C LEU A 10 8.80 -1.06 9.36
N LEU A 11 7.81 -1.95 9.30
CA LEU A 11 6.53 -1.79 9.97
C LEU A 11 6.48 -2.67 11.21
N GLY A 12 6.16 -2.07 12.35
CA GLY A 12 5.84 -2.77 13.59
C GLY A 12 4.34 -3.02 13.68
N CYS A 13 3.96 -4.22 14.12
CA CYS A 13 2.58 -4.51 14.48
C CYS A 13 2.52 -5.30 15.78
N GLU A 14 1.40 -5.16 16.48
CA GLU A 14 1.06 -5.93 17.67
C GLU A 14 -0.10 -6.86 17.28
N LEU A 15 0.07 -8.16 17.50
CA LEU A 15 -1.01 -9.12 17.33
C LEU A 15 -1.86 -9.11 18.61
N ARG A 16 -3.16 -8.86 18.46
CA ARG A 16 -4.12 -8.83 19.57
C ARG A 16 -5.19 -9.88 19.34
N GLY A 17 -5.43 -10.73 20.35
CA GLY A 17 -6.38 -11.83 20.30
C GLY A 17 -5.77 -13.14 20.82
N GLU A 18 -6.61 -14.15 21.06
CA GLU A 18 -6.15 -15.48 21.48
C GLU A 18 -5.60 -16.30 20.29
N GLU A 19 -6.06 -16.00 19.08
CA GLU A 19 -5.61 -16.64 17.86
C GLU A 19 -4.42 -15.88 17.26
N VAL A 20 -3.30 -16.60 17.09
CA VAL A 20 -2.12 -16.09 16.40
C VAL A 20 -2.08 -16.70 15.00
N PRO A 21 -2.08 -15.89 13.92
CA PRO A 21 -2.01 -16.42 12.57
C PRO A 21 -0.69 -17.16 12.35
N GLN A 22 -0.76 -18.32 11.72
CA GLN A 22 0.43 -19.06 11.30
C GLN A 22 1.10 -18.30 10.16
N LEU A 23 2.33 -17.86 10.40
CA LEU A 23 3.13 -17.14 9.42
C LEU A 23 3.87 -18.14 8.53
N PRO A 24 3.90 -17.95 7.20
CA PRO A 24 4.63 -18.86 6.33
C PRO A 24 6.15 -18.69 6.51
N GLU A 25 6.90 -19.77 6.31
CA GLU A 25 8.37 -19.75 6.36
C GLU A 25 8.98 -18.93 5.20
N ALA A 26 8.28 -18.87 4.07
CA ALA A 26 8.67 -18.09 2.90
C ALA A 26 7.50 -17.22 2.43
N LEU A 27 7.79 -15.97 2.07
CA LEU A 27 6.80 -15.07 1.48
C LEU A 27 6.49 -15.45 0.04
N PRO A 28 5.23 -15.25 -0.43
CA PRO A 28 4.89 -15.45 -1.83
C PRO A 28 5.66 -14.49 -2.73
N SER A 29 6.03 -14.96 -3.93
CA SER A 29 6.59 -14.09 -4.95
C SER A 29 5.51 -13.13 -5.46
N ILE A 30 5.81 -11.83 -5.40
CA ILE A 30 4.90 -10.80 -5.89
C ILE A 30 5.22 -10.50 -7.35
N VAL A 31 4.39 -11.03 -8.26
CA VAL A 31 4.58 -10.88 -9.72
C VAL A 31 4.11 -9.53 -10.25
N ALA A 32 3.19 -8.86 -9.55
CA ALA A 32 2.70 -7.53 -9.89
C ALA A 32 2.13 -6.82 -8.67
N ARG A 33 2.25 -5.50 -8.63
CA ARG A 33 1.58 -4.61 -7.66
C ARG A 33 1.00 -3.41 -8.40
N MET A 34 -0.25 -3.08 -8.12
CA MET A 34 -0.94 -1.95 -8.71
C MET A 34 -1.79 -1.25 -7.67
N GLY A 35 -1.75 0.08 -7.63
CA GLY A 35 -2.69 0.91 -6.87
C GLY A 35 -3.71 1.55 -7.80
N ILE A 36 -4.96 1.64 -7.35
CA ILE A 36 -6.03 2.37 -8.05
C ILE A 36 -6.54 3.42 -7.08
N ASP A 37 -6.50 4.68 -7.49
CA ASP A 37 -6.97 5.80 -6.68
C ASP A 37 -7.53 6.89 -7.61
N LEU A 38 -8.44 7.72 -7.14
CA LEU A 38 -8.97 8.85 -7.92
C LEU A 38 -7.96 9.99 -8.04
N ALA A 39 -7.06 10.13 -7.06
CA ALA A 39 -6.05 11.17 -6.99
C ALA A 39 -4.75 10.60 -6.35
N PRO A 40 -4.07 9.65 -7.02
CA PRO A 40 -2.83 9.08 -6.50
C PRO A 40 -1.77 10.18 -6.34
N VAL A 41 -1.05 10.13 -5.22
CA VAL A 41 0.04 11.08 -4.98
C VAL A 41 1.25 10.74 -5.84
N ASP A 42 1.72 11.73 -6.59
CA ASP A 42 3.01 11.67 -7.26
C ASP A 42 4.13 11.88 -6.25
N VAL A 43 4.89 10.81 -5.96
CA VAL A 43 6.00 10.84 -5.01
C VAL A 43 7.21 11.65 -5.50
N THR A 44 7.25 12.01 -6.80
CA THR A 44 8.29 12.85 -7.39
C THR A 44 7.96 14.35 -7.30
N ASP A 45 6.71 14.69 -6.99
CA ASP A 45 6.23 16.06 -6.80
C ASP A 45 6.49 16.53 -5.35
N ALA A 46 7.24 17.63 -5.23
CA ALA A 46 7.63 18.18 -3.93
C ALA A 46 6.44 18.73 -3.14
N ASP A 47 5.46 19.33 -3.81
CA ASP A 47 4.30 19.92 -3.15
C ASP A 47 3.33 18.84 -2.70
N GLN A 48 3.11 17.80 -3.51
CA GLN A 48 2.27 16.66 -3.13
C GLN A 48 2.89 15.84 -1.99
N THR A 49 4.22 15.65 -2.00
CA THR A 49 4.89 14.98 -0.89
C THR A 49 4.94 15.82 0.38
N ALA A 50 5.07 17.15 0.27
CA ALA A 50 4.92 18.06 1.39
C ALA A 50 3.50 18.03 1.98
N TRP A 51 2.47 17.95 1.13
CA TRP A 51 1.09 17.76 1.55
C TRP A 51 0.91 16.45 2.31
N LEU A 52 1.41 15.31 1.80
CA LEU A 52 1.37 14.02 2.52
C LEU A 52 2.01 14.10 3.91
N ARG A 53 3.14 14.81 4.03
CA ARG A 53 3.81 15.01 5.30
C ARG A 53 3.00 15.86 6.26
N ALA A 54 2.28 16.86 5.77
CA ALA A 54 1.41 17.72 6.58
C ALA A 54 0.22 16.96 7.19
N LEU A 55 -0.15 15.79 6.66
CA LEU A 55 -1.19 14.92 7.22
C LEU A 55 -0.72 14.14 8.47
N ILE A 56 0.56 14.24 8.84
CA ILE A 56 1.11 13.61 10.05
C ILE A 56 1.25 14.67 11.13
N SER A 57 0.64 14.42 12.30
CA SER A 57 0.74 15.31 13.46
C SER A 57 2.21 15.49 13.87
N PRO A 58 2.66 16.71 14.25
CA PRO A 58 4.07 16.99 14.60
C PRO A 58 4.67 16.10 15.71
N GLU A 59 3.82 15.58 16.59
CA GLU A 59 4.17 14.72 17.72
C GLU A 59 4.54 13.30 17.26
N GLN A 60 4.03 12.87 16.10
CA GLN A 60 4.23 11.53 15.55
C GLN A 60 5.54 11.44 14.75
N ARG A 61 6.67 11.74 15.41
CA ARG A 61 8.00 11.82 14.78
C ARG A 61 8.41 10.52 14.09
N GLU A 62 8.11 9.37 14.69
CA GLU A 62 8.42 8.05 14.11
C GLU A 62 7.64 7.79 12.82
N ARG A 63 6.36 8.18 12.78
CA ARG A 63 5.52 8.08 11.58
C ARG A 63 6.04 8.99 10.47
N ALA A 64 6.46 10.22 10.80
CA ALA A 64 7.08 11.13 9.84
C ALA A 64 8.39 10.54 9.28
N ALA A 65 9.26 9.99 10.11
CA ALA A 65 10.50 9.33 9.67
C ALA A 65 10.23 8.06 8.83
N LEU A 66 9.16 7.32 9.13
CA LEU A 66 8.72 6.19 8.31
C LEU A 66 8.24 6.66 6.93
N LEU A 67 7.45 7.75 6.86
CA LEU A 67 7.00 8.32 5.59
C LEU A 67 8.20 8.72 4.71
N GLU A 68 9.20 9.40 5.25
CA GLU A 68 10.38 9.81 4.46
C GLU A 68 11.13 8.61 3.86
N ARG A 69 11.29 7.53 4.63
CA ARG A 69 11.89 6.28 4.14
C ARG A 69 11.02 5.63 3.06
N ALA A 70 9.70 5.63 3.23
CA ALA A 70 8.77 5.11 2.25
C ALA A 70 8.77 5.92 0.94
N LEU A 71 8.80 7.25 1.02
CA LEU A 71 8.92 8.13 -0.14
C LEU A 71 10.23 7.91 -0.89
N SER A 72 11.34 7.71 -0.16
CA SER A 72 12.64 7.37 -0.76
C SER A 72 12.58 6.06 -1.54
N GLU A 73 12.01 5.00 -0.97
CA GLU A 73 11.86 3.71 -1.67
C GLU A 73 10.88 3.80 -2.85
N ALA A 74 9.75 4.48 -2.68
CA ALA A 74 8.78 4.67 -3.77
C ALA A 74 9.34 5.48 -4.94
N ARG A 75 10.30 6.39 -4.71
CA ARG A 75 11.01 7.08 -5.80
C ARG A 75 12.02 6.18 -6.53
N ARG A 76 12.60 5.19 -5.82
CA ARG A 76 13.57 4.24 -6.36
C ARG A 76 12.90 3.15 -7.19
N ASP A 77 11.78 2.61 -6.71
CA ASP A 77 10.97 1.58 -7.37
C ASP A 77 9.49 1.99 -7.31
N ALA A 78 9.08 2.85 -8.25
CA ALA A 78 7.75 3.44 -8.25
C ALA A 78 6.67 2.37 -8.51
N PRO A 79 5.67 2.24 -7.62
CA PRO A 79 4.56 1.33 -7.89
C PRO A 79 3.74 1.84 -9.07
N ARG A 80 3.12 0.93 -9.80
CA ARG A 80 2.14 1.30 -10.83
C ARG A 80 0.87 1.81 -10.15
N LEU A 81 0.65 3.13 -10.21
CA LEU A 81 -0.59 3.77 -9.76
C LEU A 81 -1.45 4.15 -10.97
N VAL A 82 -2.74 3.87 -10.89
CA VAL A 82 -3.70 4.18 -11.96
C VAL A 82 -4.76 5.12 -11.42
N THR A 83 -4.89 6.28 -12.05
CA THR A 83 -5.95 7.25 -11.75
C THR A 83 -7.28 6.76 -12.31
N SER A 84 -8.12 6.16 -11.47
CA SER A 84 -9.43 5.62 -11.88
C SER A 84 -10.32 5.36 -10.68
N ASP A 85 -11.62 5.24 -10.94
CA ASP A 85 -12.54 4.57 -10.02
C ASP A 85 -12.13 3.09 -9.87
N ALA A 86 -11.97 2.64 -8.62
CA ALA A 86 -11.53 1.29 -8.30
C ALA A 86 -12.58 0.23 -8.65
N LEU A 87 -13.88 0.49 -8.41
CA LEU A 87 -14.95 -0.46 -8.69
C LEU A 87 -15.15 -0.64 -10.19
N ALA A 88 -14.96 0.43 -10.97
CA ALA A 88 -15.02 0.36 -12.42
C ALA A 88 -13.83 -0.41 -13.03
N LEU A 89 -12.61 -0.20 -12.52
CA LEU A 89 -11.39 -0.71 -13.15
C LEU A 89 -10.96 -2.10 -12.64
N LEU A 90 -11.22 -2.41 -11.37
CA LEU A 90 -10.74 -3.64 -10.73
C LEU A 90 -11.15 -4.92 -11.48
N PRO A 91 -12.39 -5.10 -11.98
CA PRO A 91 -12.76 -6.30 -12.73
C PRO A 91 -11.90 -6.50 -13.98
N THR A 92 -11.60 -5.42 -14.70
CA THR A 92 -10.78 -5.46 -15.92
C THR A 92 -9.33 -5.79 -15.59
N LEU A 93 -8.77 -5.18 -14.54
CA LEU A 93 -7.40 -5.48 -14.11
C LEU A 93 -7.26 -6.90 -13.60
N ALA A 94 -8.21 -7.37 -12.79
CA ALA A 94 -8.24 -8.75 -12.30
C ALA A 94 -8.25 -9.76 -13.46
N ALA A 95 -9.05 -9.50 -14.50
CA ALA A 95 -9.10 -10.35 -15.69
C ALA A 95 -7.81 -10.34 -16.53
N SER A 96 -6.97 -9.32 -16.38
CA SER A 96 -5.70 -9.19 -17.11
C SER A 96 -4.51 -9.90 -16.45
N LEU A 97 -4.67 -10.35 -15.20
CA LEU A 97 -3.60 -11.01 -14.45
C LEU A 97 -3.35 -12.44 -14.96
N PRO A 98 -2.11 -12.96 -14.83
CA PRO A 98 -1.81 -14.36 -15.13
C PRO A 98 -2.72 -15.30 -14.33
N ARG A 99 -3.18 -16.40 -14.96
CA ARG A 99 -4.07 -17.37 -14.30
C ARG A 99 -3.41 -18.08 -13.11
N GLU A 100 -2.08 -18.14 -13.12
CA GLU A 100 -1.24 -18.74 -12.10
C GLU A 100 -1.01 -17.80 -10.90
N ALA A 101 -1.37 -16.52 -11.03
CA ALA A 101 -1.24 -15.54 -9.96
C ALA A 101 -2.48 -15.54 -9.04
N THR A 102 -2.25 -15.53 -7.73
CA THR A 102 -3.32 -15.30 -6.76
C THR A 102 -3.63 -13.80 -6.66
N LEU A 103 -4.85 -13.41 -7.02
CA LEU A 103 -5.33 -12.05 -6.81
C LEU A 103 -5.50 -11.78 -5.30
N CYS A 104 -4.79 -10.77 -4.80
CA CYS A 104 -5.00 -10.23 -3.47
C CYS A 104 -5.50 -8.79 -3.58
N VAL A 105 -6.75 -8.56 -3.17
CA VAL A 105 -7.31 -7.22 -3.03
C VAL A 105 -7.22 -6.84 -1.56
N PHE A 106 -6.55 -5.73 -1.26
CA PHE A 106 -6.46 -5.21 0.09
C PHE A 106 -6.84 -3.73 0.10
N ASP A 107 -7.48 -3.32 1.17
CA ASP A 107 -7.73 -1.93 1.49
C ASP A 107 -7.63 -1.73 3.01
N THR A 108 -7.47 -0.48 3.44
CA THR A 108 -7.36 -0.13 4.86
C THR A 108 -8.62 0.52 5.39
N PHE A 109 -9.15 1.51 4.65
CA PHE A 109 -10.32 2.30 5.04
C PHE A 109 -11.21 2.69 3.86
N VAL A 110 -10.84 2.32 2.63
CA VAL A 110 -11.48 2.85 1.41
C VAL A 110 -12.93 2.41 1.29
N ARG A 111 -13.33 1.29 1.94
CA ARG A 111 -14.72 0.82 1.93
C ARG A 111 -15.72 1.85 2.43
N ASN A 112 -15.32 2.77 3.31
CA ASN A 112 -16.19 3.86 3.78
C ASN A 112 -16.41 4.96 2.73
N GLN A 113 -15.72 4.90 1.60
CA GLN A 113 -15.84 5.85 0.49
C GLN A 113 -16.73 5.31 -0.64
N PHE A 114 -17.17 4.06 -0.56
CA PHE A 114 -18.11 3.47 -1.51
C PHE A 114 -19.54 3.56 -1.00
N ASP A 115 -20.49 3.67 -1.93
CA ASP A 115 -21.90 3.53 -1.60
C ASP A 115 -22.19 2.07 -1.21
N ALA A 116 -23.10 1.85 -0.26
CA ALA A 116 -23.44 0.52 0.24
C ALA A 116 -24.09 -0.38 -0.83
N ALA A 117 -24.58 0.22 -1.91
CA ALA A 117 -25.20 -0.47 -3.04
C ALA A 117 -24.21 -0.86 -4.16
N ALA A 118 -22.91 -0.55 -3.99
CA ALA A 118 -21.86 -0.78 -4.99
C ALA A 118 -21.21 -2.17 -4.87
#